data_AF-A0A3D5B0T3-F1
#
_entry.id   AF-A0A3D5B0T3-F1
#
_cell.length_a   1.000
_cell.length_b   1.000
_cell.length_c   1.000
_cell.angle_alpha   90.00
_cell.angle_beta   90.00
_cell.angle_gamma   90.00
#
_symmetry.space_group_name_H-M   'P 1'
#
loop_
_entity.id
_entity.type
_entity.pdbx_description
1 polymer ?
#
loop_
_entity_poly.entity_id
_entity_poly.type
_entity_poly.pdbx_seq_one_letter_code
_entity_poly.pdbx_strand_id
1 'polypeptide(L)'
;MRKEYGNALRKLFSAQMKQVLPRFKEVKVKSVYCAPGERAYRWIVSEPTHCWIVLSPDLKGYDRFHVLIGWSKRARYPEVSMIPCAEQPTPDHAEFAYDEYLIRLPSLWTTIDTPWVVREFRVLTSAEDLQASMVPISQEQALNDVTPLVNDAISRLQTQGLSYLETFAGSCGVEAKTQ
;
A
#
# COMPACT_ATOMS: atom_id res chain seq x y z
N MET A 1 10.92 -9.77 1.82
CA MET A 1 9.98 -10.80 1.34
C MET A 1 10.65 -11.69 0.31
N ARG A 2 10.44 -13.00 0.40
CA ARG A 2 10.90 -13.99 -0.58
C ARG A 2 10.27 -13.75 -1.96
N LYS A 3 10.99 -14.18 -3.01
CA LYS A 3 10.67 -13.82 -4.41
C LYS A 3 9.30 -14.36 -4.82
N GLU A 4 8.97 -15.58 -4.40
CA GLU A 4 7.74 -16.30 -4.73
C GLU A 4 6.53 -15.56 -4.17
N TYR A 5 6.55 -15.22 -2.88
CA TYR A 5 5.53 -14.40 -2.25
C TYR A 5 5.43 -13.00 -2.86
N GLY A 6 6.57 -12.34 -3.12
CA GLY A 6 6.58 -11.02 -3.74
C GLY A 6 5.96 -11.01 -5.14
N ASN A 7 6.18 -12.06 -5.92
CA ASN A 7 5.58 -12.22 -7.25
C ASN A 7 4.08 -12.48 -7.17
N ALA A 8 3.65 -13.39 -6.29
CA ALA A 8 2.24 -13.66 -6.03
C ALA A 8 1.51 -12.38 -5.58
N LEU A 9 2.08 -11.68 -4.60
CA LEU A 9 1.56 -10.43 -4.04
C LEU A 9 1.33 -9.37 -5.11
N ARG A 10 2.36 -9.03 -5.88
CA ARG A 10 2.24 -8.00 -6.91
C ARG A 10 1.19 -8.39 -7.97
N LYS A 11 1.19 -9.66 -8.41
CA LYS A 11 0.24 -10.15 -9.41
C LYS A 11 -1.21 -10.04 -8.92
N LEU A 12 -1.48 -10.56 -7.72
CA LEU A 12 -2.82 -10.57 -7.14
C LEU A 12 -3.30 -9.15 -6.83
N PHE A 13 -2.44 -8.33 -6.21
CA PHE A 13 -2.80 -6.97 -5.83
C PHE A 13 -3.06 -6.08 -7.07
N SER A 14 -2.21 -6.12 -8.11
CA SER A 14 -2.46 -5.38 -9.36
C SER A 14 -3.76 -5.82 -10.04
N ALA A 15 -4.06 -7.12 -10.04
CA ALA A 15 -5.31 -7.64 -10.61
C ALA A 15 -6.54 -7.11 -9.85
N GLN A 16 -6.51 -7.18 -8.51
CA GLN A 16 -7.58 -6.68 -7.64
C GLN A 16 -7.75 -5.16 -7.77
N MET A 17 -6.66 -4.38 -7.73
CA MET A 17 -6.71 -2.92 -7.93
C MET A 17 -7.39 -2.55 -9.25
N LYS A 18 -7.05 -3.24 -10.34
CA LYS A 18 -7.65 -3.00 -11.67
C LYS A 18 -9.15 -3.31 -11.69
N GLN A 19 -9.57 -4.36 -11.00
CA GLN A 19 -10.97 -4.80 -10.98
C GLN A 19 -11.83 -3.94 -10.04
N VAL A 20 -11.31 -3.65 -8.85
CA VAL A 20 -12.07 -3.11 -7.72
C VAL A 20 -11.96 -1.60 -7.61
N LEU A 21 -10.79 -1.03 -7.95
CA LEU A 21 -10.52 0.40 -7.85
C LEU A 21 -10.03 0.97 -9.20
N PRO A 22 -10.82 0.85 -10.29
CA PRO A 22 -10.36 1.13 -11.65
C PRO A 22 -9.94 2.58 -11.89
N ARG A 23 -10.33 3.53 -11.03
CA ARG A 23 -9.90 4.93 -11.08
C ARG A 23 -8.42 5.11 -10.74
N PHE A 24 -7.84 4.19 -9.96
CA PHE A 24 -6.42 4.17 -9.65
C PHE A 24 -5.67 3.40 -10.72
N LYS A 25 -4.81 4.09 -11.47
CA LYS A 25 -3.99 3.49 -12.52
C LYS A 25 -2.59 3.20 -12.00
N GLU A 26 -2.09 1.99 -12.23
CA GLU A 26 -0.68 1.67 -11.93
C GLU A 26 0.24 2.55 -12.76
N VAL A 27 1.22 3.18 -12.12
CA VAL A 27 2.18 4.07 -12.77
C VAL A 27 3.62 3.69 -12.40
N LYS A 28 4.53 3.79 -13.37
CA LYS A 28 5.96 3.63 -13.12
C LYS A 28 6.52 4.95 -12.59
N VAL A 29 6.73 5.01 -11.28
CA VAL A 29 7.31 6.18 -10.61
C VAL A 29 8.84 6.11 -10.74
N LYS A 30 9.44 7.22 -11.20
CA LYS A 30 10.89 7.44 -11.14
C LYS A 30 11.16 8.45 -10.03
N SER A 31 11.18 7.99 -8.79
CA SER A 31 11.47 8.82 -7.61
C SER A 31 12.31 8.02 -6.63
N VAL A 32 13.24 8.68 -5.96
CA VAL A 32 14.06 8.07 -4.89
C VAL A 32 13.21 7.66 -3.68
N TYR A 33 12.00 8.21 -3.58
CA TYR A 33 11.02 7.94 -2.52
C TYR A 33 10.11 6.74 -2.83
N CYS A 34 10.22 6.14 -4.02
CA CYS A 34 9.52 4.91 -4.37
C CYS A 34 10.53 3.77 -4.50
N ALA A 35 10.48 2.85 -3.55
CA ALA A 35 11.50 1.82 -3.40
C ALA A 35 11.38 0.72 -4.47
N PRO A 36 12.50 0.04 -4.81
CA PRO A 36 12.46 -1.08 -5.75
C PRO A 36 11.48 -2.17 -5.29
N GLY A 37 10.57 -2.58 -6.17
CA GLY A 37 9.58 -3.62 -5.90
C GLY A 37 8.23 -3.11 -5.42
N GLU A 38 8.13 -1.82 -5.08
CA GLU A 38 6.85 -1.17 -4.82
C GLU A 38 6.00 -1.06 -6.10
N ARG A 39 4.70 -0.85 -5.90
CA ARG A 39 3.74 -0.55 -6.98
C ARG A 39 2.91 0.64 -6.56
N ALA A 40 3.01 1.72 -7.31
CA ALA A 40 2.25 2.93 -7.09
C ALA A 40 1.05 2.98 -8.04
N TYR A 41 -0.11 3.30 -7.49
CA TYR A 41 -1.36 3.50 -8.20
C TYR A 41 -1.83 4.92 -7.97
N ARG A 42 -2.15 5.60 -9.07
CA ARG A 42 -2.46 7.03 -9.06
C ARG A 42 -3.90 7.27 -9.49
N TRP A 43 -4.60 8.12 -8.76
CA TRP A 43 -5.85 8.73 -9.17
C TRP A 43 -5.63 10.25 -9.29
N ILE A 44 -5.88 10.81 -10.48
CA ILE A 44 -5.83 12.25 -10.71
C ILE A 44 -7.18 12.83 -10.26
N VAL A 45 -7.17 13.61 -9.18
CA VAL A 45 -8.37 14.28 -8.65
C VAL A 45 -8.64 15.55 -9.47
N SER A 46 -7.60 16.37 -9.59
CA SER A 46 -7.48 17.54 -10.46
C SER A 46 -5.99 17.74 -10.74
N GLU A 47 -5.60 18.58 -11.69
CA GLU A 47 -4.20 19.00 -11.74
C GLU A 47 -4.03 20.23 -10.84
N PRO A 48 -3.03 20.28 -9.94
CA PRO A 48 -1.93 19.32 -9.74
C PRO A 48 -2.17 18.23 -8.67
N THR A 49 -3.40 18.02 -8.21
CA THR A 49 -3.71 17.14 -7.06
C THR A 49 -3.94 15.67 -7.45
N HIS A 50 -3.00 14.80 -7.04
CA HIS A 50 -3.07 13.36 -7.27
C HIS A 50 -3.18 12.59 -5.95
N CYS A 51 -4.09 11.62 -5.89
CA CYS A 51 -4.16 10.61 -4.82
C CYS A 51 -3.34 9.38 -5.18
N TRP A 52 -2.78 8.74 -4.17
CA TRP A 52 -1.84 7.64 -4.31
C TRP A 52 -2.22 6.47 -3.40
N ILE A 53 -2.12 5.25 -3.95
CA ILE A 53 -2.10 3.99 -3.20
C ILE A 53 -0.79 3.30 -3.57
N VAL A 54 -0.04 2.83 -2.58
CA VAL A 54 1.26 2.20 -2.80
C VAL A 54 1.30 0.84 -2.11
N LEU A 55 1.53 -0.21 -2.89
CA LEU A 55 1.91 -1.51 -2.35
C LEU A 55 3.40 -1.50 -2.03
N SER A 56 3.75 -1.75 -0.77
CA SER A 56 5.13 -1.73 -0.27
C SER A 56 5.50 -3.06 0.41
N PRO A 57 6.08 -4.02 -0.36
CA PRO A 57 6.63 -5.24 0.21
C PRO A 57 7.86 -4.95 1.08
N ASP A 58 8.03 -5.65 2.20
CA ASP A 58 9.17 -5.44 3.08
C ASP A 58 10.49 -5.88 2.41
N LEU A 59 11.45 -4.95 2.36
CA LEU A 59 12.75 -5.13 1.72
C LEU A 59 13.80 -5.78 2.63
N LYS A 60 13.57 -5.82 3.96
CA LYS A 60 14.50 -6.37 4.96
C LYS A 60 14.39 -7.89 5.11
N GLY A 61 13.89 -8.58 4.08
CA GLY A 61 13.78 -10.04 4.07
C GLY A 61 12.52 -10.60 4.75
N TYR A 62 11.75 -9.81 5.49
CA TYR A 62 10.50 -10.27 6.11
C TYR A 62 9.42 -10.58 5.07
N ASP A 63 8.63 -11.62 5.30
CA ASP A 63 7.50 -11.99 4.44
C ASP A 63 6.24 -11.24 4.85
N ARG A 64 6.30 -9.92 4.71
CA ARG A 64 5.21 -9.00 5.04
C ARG A 64 5.17 -7.82 4.11
N PHE A 65 4.04 -7.14 4.05
CA PHE A 65 3.88 -5.95 3.22
C PHE A 65 3.01 -4.90 3.92
N HIS A 66 3.11 -3.68 3.41
CA HIS A 66 2.26 -2.56 3.78
C HIS A 66 1.52 -2.07 2.55
N VAL A 67 0.40 -1.41 2.79
CA VAL A 67 -0.28 -0.57 1.82
C VAL A 67 -0.20 0.84 2.36
N LEU A 68 0.25 1.78 1.53
CA LEU A 68 0.26 3.20 1.86
C LEU A 68 -0.80 3.92 1.05
N ILE A 69 -1.32 5.01 1.61
CA ILE A 69 -2.27 5.90 0.96
C ILE A 69 -1.92 7.35 1.25
N GLY A 70 -2.31 8.23 0.34
CA GLY A 70 -2.14 9.67 0.54
C GLY A 70 -2.28 10.46 -0.76
N TRP A 71 -1.63 11.62 -0.82
CA TRP A 71 -1.74 12.55 -1.95
C TRP A 71 -0.48 13.38 -2.17
N SER A 72 -0.43 14.02 -3.33
CA SER A 72 0.47 15.12 -3.65
C SER A 72 -0.29 16.18 -4.43
N LYS A 73 -0.19 17.44 -4.01
CA LYS A 73 -0.69 18.64 -4.70
C LYS A 73 0.32 19.17 -5.73
N ARG A 74 1.27 18.34 -6.18
CA ARG A 74 2.41 18.73 -7.04
C ARG A 74 2.54 17.91 -8.31
N ALA A 75 1.46 17.24 -8.73
CA ALA A 75 1.34 16.44 -9.95
C ALA A 75 2.39 15.30 -10.07
N ARG A 76 2.86 14.79 -8.92
CA ARG A 76 3.97 13.83 -8.83
C ARG A 76 3.76 12.87 -7.66
N TYR A 77 4.64 11.88 -7.54
CA TYR A 77 4.65 10.98 -6.37
C TYR A 77 5.02 11.77 -5.10
N PRO A 78 4.40 11.50 -3.94
CA PRO A 78 4.70 12.24 -2.71
C PRO A 78 6.18 12.12 -2.34
N GLU A 79 6.87 13.25 -2.17
CA GLU A 79 8.28 13.28 -1.76
C GLU A 79 8.39 13.83 -0.33
N VAL A 80 7.84 13.06 0.61
CA VAL A 80 7.87 13.39 2.03
C VAL A 80 9.19 12.97 2.65
N SER A 81 9.68 13.72 3.64
CA SER A 81 10.96 13.48 4.31
C SER A 81 11.00 12.14 5.09
N MET A 82 9.84 11.66 5.51
CA MET A 82 9.67 10.39 6.22
C MET A 82 8.41 9.68 5.72
N ILE A 83 8.53 8.37 5.46
CA ILE A 83 7.42 7.51 5.07
C ILE A 83 7.28 6.37 6.10
N PRO A 84 6.12 6.21 6.76
CA PRO A 84 4.95 7.11 6.70
C PRO A 84 5.23 8.49 7.31
N CYS A 85 4.39 9.48 6.98
CA CYS A 85 4.37 10.77 7.67
C CYS A 85 4.16 10.56 9.19
N ALA A 86 4.73 11.45 10.01
CA ALA A 86 4.65 11.35 11.47
C ALA A 86 3.21 11.60 11.95
N GLU A 87 2.58 12.61 11.36
CA GLU A 87 1.25 13.07 11.68
C GLU A 87 0.23 12.02 11.26
N GLN A 88 -0.52 11.51 12.24
CA GLN A 88 -1.61 10.56 11.99
C GLN A 88 -2.88 11.31 11.52
N PRO A 89 -3.80 10.64 10.82
CA PRO A 89 -5.09 11.22 10.46
C PRO A 89 -5.84 11.71 11.69
N THR A 90 -6.42 12.90 11.60
CA THR A 90 -7.24 13.45 12.68
C THR A 90 -8.73 13.46 12.30
N PRO A 91 -9.66 13.45 13.28
CA PRO A 91 -11.09 13.50 12.99
C PRO A 91 -11.54 14.76 12.22
N ASP A 92 -10.82 15.87 12.37
CA ASP A 92 -11.03 17.14 11.66
C ASP A 92 -10.22 17.25 10.35
N HIS A 93 -9.47 16.20 9.99
CA HIS A 93 -8.65 16.13 8.79
C HIS A 93 -7.67 17.29 8.62
N ALA A 94 -7.04 17.71 9.72
CA ALA A 94 -6.06 18.80 9.71
C ALA A 94 -4.90 18.52 8.73
N GLU A 95 -4.57 17.24 8.54
CA GLU A 95 -3.54 16.80 7.60
C GLU A 95 -3.84 17.17 6.14
N PHE A 96 -5.10 17.39 5.75
CA PHE A 96 -5.48 17.77 4.37
C PHE A 96 -4.88 19.12 3.96
N ALA A 97 -4.44 19.94 4.92
CA ALA A 97 -3.69 21.15 4.66
C ALA A 97 -2.33 20.87 4.00
N TYR A 98 -1.71 19.71 4.25
CA TYR A 98 -0.39 19.38 3.73
C TYR A 98 -0.37 19.25 2.20
N ASP A 99 0.72 19.72 1.60
CA ASP A 99 0.96 19.60 0.15
C ASP A 99 1.10 18.15 -0.28
N GLU A 100 1.81 17.36 0.51
CA GLU A 100 2.10 15.95 0.26
C GLU A 100 1.94 15.19 1.57
N TYR A 101 1.28 14.04 1.51
CA TYR A 101 1.02 13.20 2.67
C TYR A 101 1.02 11.74 2.22
N LEU A 102 1.62 10.86 3.01
CA LEU A 102 1.64 9.43 2.73
C LEU A 102 1.77 8.66 4.04
N ILE A 103 0.77 7.85 4.36
CA ILE A 103 0.70 7.04 5.57
C ILE A 103 0.42 5.59 5.26
N ARG A 104 0.59 4.71 6.25
CA ARG A 104 0.17 3.32 6.15
C ARG A 104 -1.35 3.25 6.29
N LEU A 105 -1.99 2.44 5.45
CA LEU A 105 -3.43 2.29 5.42
C LEU A 105 -4.04 1.98 6.81
N PRO A 106 -3.47 1.10 7.66
CA PRO A 106 -3.99 0.85 9.01
C PRO A 106 -4.12 2.08 9.91
N SER A 107 -3.32 3.13 9.69
CA SER A 107 -3.41 4.39 10.44
C SER A 107 -4.78 5.07 10.35
N LEU A 108 -5.64 4.69 9.39
CA LEU A 108 -7.01 5.19 9.30
C LEU A 108 -7.95 4.62 10.38
N TRP A 109 -7.61 3.49 11.03
CA TRP A 109 -8.50 2.83 12.01
C TRP A 109 -7.80 2.32 13.26
N THR A 110 -6.48 2.32 13.29
CA THR A 110 -5.71 1.90 14.45
C THR A 110 -4.46 2.75 14.58
N THR A 111 -4.02 2.94 15.81
CA THR A 111 -2.71 3.54 16.12
C THR A 111 -1.59 2.50 16.09
N ILE A 112 -1.94 1.21 15.94
CA ILE A 112 -0.97 0.12 15.89
C ILE A 112 -0.56 -0.08 14.44
N ASP A 113 0.72 0.15 14.18
CA ASP A 113 1.32 -0.05 12.88
C ASP A 113 1.55 -1.54 12.58
N THR A 114 0.51 -2.21 12.09
CA THR A 114 0.53 -3.65 11.78
C THR A 114 0.68 -3.91 10.28
N PRO A 115 1.76 -4.61 9.85
CA PRO A 115 1.86 -5.13 8.49
C PRO A 115 0.91 -6.29 8.25
N TRP A 116 0.62 -6.58 6.98
CA TRP A 116 0.11 -7.89 6.58
C TRP A 116 1.27 -8.88 6.52
N VAL A 117 1.27 -9.86 7.42
CA VAL A 117 2.33 -10.87 7.55
C VAL A 117 1.91 -12.14 6.82
N VAL A 118 2.62 -12.48 5.73
CA VAL A 118 2.45 -13.74 4.98
C VAL A 118 3.03 -14.89 5.77
N ARG A 119 4.21 -14.69 6.37
CA ARG A 119 4.82 -15.66 7.26
C ARG A 119 5.63 -14.96 8.33
N GLU A 120 5.43 -15.40 9.57
CA GLU A 120 6.18 -14.90 10.70
C GLU A 120 7.67 -15.18 10.55
N PHE A 121 8.47 -14.20 10.94
CA PHE A 121 9.91 -14.38 11.06
C PHE A 121 10.19 -15.37 12.19
N ARG A 122 11.03 -16.36 11.91
CA ARG A 122 11.51 -17.30 12.92
C ARG A 122 13.02 -17.22 12.98
N VAL A 123 13.54 -17.03 14.20
CA VAL A 123 14.96 -17.21 14.47
C VAL A 123 15.26 -18.70 14.30
N LEU A 124 16.21 -19.02 13.44
CA LEU A 124 16.63 -20.40 13.21
C LEU A 124 17.52 -20.81 14.38
N THR A 125 17.07 -21.78 15.18
CA THR A 125 17.77 -22.21 16.39
C THR A 125 18.44 -23.57 16.24
N SER A 126 18.12 -24.31 15.17
CA SER A 126 18.63 -25.65 14.90
C SER A 126 18.95 -25.87 13.41
N ALA A 127 19.69 -26.94 13.12
CA ALA A 127 19.94 -27.38 11.74
C ALA A 127 18.64 -27.77 11.01
N GLU A 128 17.67 -28.31 11.74
CA GLU A 128 16.34 -28.67 11.22
C GLU A 128 15.55 -27.41 10.82
N ASP A 129 15.63 -26.34 11.62
CA ASP A 129 15.01 -25.05 11.28
C ASP A 129 15.62 -24.47 10.00
N LEU A 130 16.95 -24.55 9.88
CA LEU A 130 17.66 -24.11 8.68
C LEU A 130 17.19 -24.90 7.46
N GLN A 131 17.12 -26.21 7.56
CA GLN A 131 16.68 -27.07 6.46
C GLN A 131 15.22 -26.81 6.07
N ALA A 132 14.35 -26.59 7.04
CA ALA A 132 12.95 -26.20 6.81
C ALA A 132 12.83 -24.81 6.14
N SER A 133 13.75 -23.89 6.43
CA SER A 133 13.79 -22.56 5.79
C SER A 133 14.23 -22.60 4.32
N MET A 134 14.99 -23.64 3.93
CA MET A 134 15.50 -23.85 2.58
C MET A 134 14.50 -24.55 1.66
N VAL A 135 13.41 -25.09 2.20
CA VAL A 135 12.36 -25.73 1.40
C VAL A 135 11.79 -24.70 0.41
N PRO A 136 11.88 -24.95 -0.91
CA PRO A 136 11.37 -24.03 -1.91
C PRO A 136 9.87 -23.81 -1.75
N ILE A 137 9.44 -22.56 -1.86
CA ILE A 137 8.02 -22.23 -1.88
C ILE A 137 7.50 -22.50 -3.29
N SER A 138 6.47 -23.34 -3.43
CA SER A 138 5.82 -23.52 -4.73
C SER A 138 4.99 -22.28 -5.08
N GLN A 139 4.76 -22.06 -6.38
CA GLN A 139 3.90 -20.96 -6.82
C GLN A 139 2.49 -21.07 -6.25
N GLU A 140 1.95 -22.28 -6.16
CA GLU A 140 0.62 -22.56 -5.60
C GLU A 140 0.57 -22.21 -4.10
N GLN A 141 1.57 -22.62 -3.32
CA GLN A 141 1.67 -22.26 -1.92
C GLN A 141 1.75 -20.73 -1.75
N ALA A 142 2.57 -20.05 -2.56
CA ALA A 142 2.68 -18.60 -2.52
C ALA A 142 1.36 -17.90 -2.82
N LEU A 143 0.58 -18.41 -3.77
CA LEU A 143 -0.75 -17.88 -4.06
C LEU A 143 -1.70 -18.11 -2.90
N ASN A 144 -1.74 -19.32 -2.33
CA ASN A 144 -2.64 -19.67 -1.23
C ASN A 144 -2.36 -18.84 0.03
N ASP A 145 -1.09 -18.63 0.38
CA ASP A 145 -0.69 -17.85 1.55
C ASP A 145 -1.01 -16.35 1.40
N VAL A 146 -0.80 -15.80 0.20
CA VAL A 146 -0.89 -14.36 -0.05
C VAL A 146 -2.33 -13.90 -0.35
N THR A 147 -3.14 -14.75 -0.99
CA THR A 147 -4.52 -14.43 -1.40
C THR A 147 -5.39 -13.86 -0.27
N PRO A 148 -5.51 -14.49 0.91
CA PRO A 148 -6.37 -13.96 1.97
C PRO A 148 -5.92 -12.57 2.46
N LEU A 149 -4.61 -12.32 2.50
CA LEU A 149 -4.05 -11.04 2.94
C LEU A 149 -4.26 -9.93 1.91
N VAL A 150 -4.15 -10.25 0.62
CA VAL A 150 -4.48 -9.30 -0.45
C VAL A 150 -5.98 -8.97 -0.42
N ASN A 151 -6.84 -9.97 -0.23
CA ASN A 151 -8.28 -9.75 -0.16
C ASN A 151 -8.66 -8.86 1.03
N ASP A 152 -8.06 -9.08 2.20
CA ASP A 152 -8.26 -8.20 3.36
C ASP A 152 -7.75 -6.78 3.08
N ALA A 153 -6.53 -6.61 2.58
CA ALA A 153 -5.97 -5.30 2.26
C ALA A 153 -6.82 -4.51 1.24
N ILE A 154 -7.33 -5.18 0.20
CA ILE A 154 -8.24 -4.58 -0.79
C ILE A 154 -9.59 -4.22 -0.17
N SER A 155 -10.14 -5.09 0.68
CA SER A 155 -11.37 -4.80 1.41
C SER A 155 -11.22 -3.56 2.31
N ARG A 156 -10.09 -3.41 3.00
CA ARG A 156 -9.75 -2.23 3.81
C ARG A 156 -9.58 -0.98 2.95
N LEU A 157 -8.96 -1.10 1.77
CA LEU A 157 -8.89 0.01 0.81
C LEU A 157 -10.29 0.44 0.37
N GLN A 158 -11.19 -0.47 0.05
CA GLN A 158 -12.55 -0.10 -0.38
C GLN A 158 -13.35 0.56 0.74
N THR A 159 -13.30 -0.01 1.94
CA THR A 159 -14.17 0.40 3.05
C THR A 159 -13.67 1.64 3.77
N GLN A 160 -12.35 1.86 3.81
CA GLN A 160 -11.74 2.92 4.62
C GLN A 160 -10.83 3.82 3.79
N GLY A 161 -9.91 3.23 3.01
CA GLY A 161 -8.95 3.99 2.20
C GLY A 161 -9.62 4.89 1.15
N LEU A 162 -10.62 4.37 0.45
CA LEU A 162 -11.30 5.09 -0.62
C LEU A 162 -12.13 6.24 -0.07
N SER A 163 -12.92 5.99 0.98
CA SER A 163 -13.70 7.05 1.63
C SER A 163 -12.80 8.18 2.12
N TYR A 164 -11.64 7.87 2.70
CA TYR A 164 -10.69 8.87 3.16
C TYR A 164 -10.13 9.72 2.01
N LEU A 165 -9.70 9.08 0.92
CA LEU A 165 -9.18 9.79 -0.26
C LEU A 165 -10.27 10.56 -1.02
N GLU A 166 -11.52 10.10 -0.99
CA GLU A 166 -12.67 10.83 -1.55
C GLU A 166 -13.00 12.08 -0.72
N THR A 167 -12.94 12.01 0.61
CA THR A 167 -13.10 13.18 1.48
C THR A 167 -12.01 14.22 1.20
N PHE A 168 -10.74 13.79 1.06
CA PHE A 168 -9.65 14.68 0.65
C PHE A 168 -9.89 15.28 -0.74
N ALA A 169 -10.34 14.48 -1.70
CA ALA A 169 -10.62 14.96 -3.04
C ALA A 169 -11.74 16.03 -3.04
N GLY A 170 -12.77 15.83 -2.23
CA GLY A 170 -13.86 16.80 -2.02
C GLY A 170 -13.38 18.09 -1.36
N SER A 171 -12.47 18.02 -0.39
CA SER A 171 -11.91 19.22 0.26
C SER A 171 -11.04 20.05 -0.67
N CYS A 172 -10.53 19.47 -1.77
CA CYS A 172 -9.79 20.17 -2.81
C CYS A 172 -10.68 20.92 -3.81
N GLY A 173 -12.00 20.97 -3.61
CA GLY A 173 -12.93 21.75 -4.42
C GLY A 173 -13.30 21.10 -5.75
N VAL A 174 -13.18 19.76 -5.86
CA VAL A 174 -13.71 19.04 -7.02
C VAL A 174 -15.22 18.86 -6.84
N GLU A 175 -16.01 19.73 -7.46
CA GLU A 175 -17.41 19.46 -7.72
C GLU A 175 -17.50 18.11 -8.45
N ALA A 176 -18.12 17.12 -7.81
CA ALA A 176 -18.34 15.82 -8.41
C ALA A 176 -19.15 16.01 -9.70
N LYS A 177 -18.49 15.94 -10.86
CA LYS A 177 -19.19 15.76 -12.12
C LYS A 177 -19.73 14.33 -12.13
N THR A 178 -20.94 14.19 -11.62
CA THR A 178 -21.79 13.02 -11.80
C THR A 178 -21.95 12.80 -13.31
N GLN A 179 -21.52 11.63 -13.80
CA GLN A 179 -21.92 11.13 -15.11
C GLN A 179 -23.36 10.64 -15.05
#